data_AF-A0AA36FYL5-F1
#
_entry.id   AF-A0AA36FYL5-F1
#
_cell.length_a   1.000
_cell.length_b   1.000
_cell.length_c   1.000
_cell.angle_alpha   90.00
_cell.angle_beta   90.00
_cell.angle_gamma   90.00
#
_symmetry.space_group_name_H-M   'P 1'
#
loop_
_entity.id
_entity.type
_entity.pdbx_description
1 polymer ?
#
loop_
_entity_poly.entity_id
_entity_poly.type
_entity_poly.pdbx_seq_one_letter_code
_entity_poly.pdbx_strand_id
1 'polypeptide(L)'
;MSPKHNKLAEEAKLVTEELVRCAILWHEQWNEALDEASRLYFQENDIPGFLATLDPMHQRLKTAPMTIKEHSFVQTYFADLTDALKFCNAYRIGQDRKELAQAWEIYINVFKRIQGQLRQLTSLDLTYVSPKLKNAKDLSISVPGTYDPAQTDEDIVRISYVDTLLTVISSKQKPRKMQMRGSNGRDYMFLLKGHEDPRQDERVMQLFGLVNAMLAKNEETGRTNLAIQRYSIIALSQNSGLIGWVPNCDTLHTLVKEYREKKKISLSAEHKEMQANAQDLETLPLDQKVQLFNLALAKTSGDDLQKILWLKSPSSEVWFDRRTNYTRSMAVMSMVGYILGLGDRHPSNLMLDRLTGKIVHIDFGDCFEVAMSREKYPEKIPFRLTRMLIKAMEVCGINGNYRHTSERVLGLLRANKDSLLAVLEAFVNDPNINWRLLEVNRQRRNPAEKQDISKMVKDEGLSQESARKIVERIKSKLIGHDFEPEREYNVVEQFNKLVEEATNAENLCQCYVGWCPFW
;
A
#
# COMPACT_ATOMS: atom_id res chain seq x y z
N MET A 1 -19.32 -31.46 12.62
CA MET A 1 -19.21 -30.82 11.29
C MET A 1 -19.27 -31.90 10.22
N SER A 2 -19.98 -31.68 9.11
CA SER A 2 -20.11 -32.67 8.03
C SER A 2 -18.72 -32.98 7.41
N PRO A 3 -18.42 -34.24 7.02
CA PRO A 3 -17.12 -34.66 6.50
C PRO A 3 -16.64 -33.86 5.27
N LYS A 4 -17.56 -33.29 4.47
CA LYS A 4 -17.20 -32.38 3.36
C LYS A 4 -16.51 -31.09 3.83
N HIS A 5 -16.90 -30.56 4.99
CA HIS A 5 -16.34 -29.31 5.52
C HIS A 5 -14.95 -29.52 6.11
N ASN A 6 -14.66 -30.73 6.61
CA ASN A 6 -13.33 -31.06 7.13
C ASN A 6 -12.27 -31.07 6.02
N LYS A 7 -12.57 -31.71 4.87
CA LYS A 7 -11.64 -31.72 3.72
C LYS A 7 -11.36 -30.31 3.22
N LEU A 8 -12.40 -29.48 3.06
CA LEU A 8 -12.24 -28.10 2.63
C LEU A 8 -11.38 -27.28 3.61
N ALA A 9 -11.60 -27.46 4.91
CA ALA A 9 -10.82 -26.77 5.95
C ALA A 9 -9.35 -27.22 5.98
N GLU A 10 -9.07 -28.51 5.79
CA GLU A 10 -7.70 -29.03 5.70
C GLU A 10 -6.96 -28.51 4.47
N GLU A 11 -7.64 -28.48 3.30
CA GLU A 11 -7.08 -27.91 2.07
C GLU A 11 -6.85 -26.41 2.21
N ALA A 12 -7.79 -25.67 2.80
CA ALA A 12 -7.63 -24.25 3.07
C ALA A 12 -6.45 -23.97 4.00
N LYS A 13 -6.29 -24.78 5.05
CA LYS A 13 -5.15 -24.69 5.98
C LYS A 13 -3.84 -24.95 5.27
N LEU A 14 -3.77 -26.02 4.46
CA LEU A 14 -2.58 -26.34 3.68
C LEU A 14 -2.18 -25.19 2.75
N VAL A 15 -3.14 -24.67 1.97
CA VAL A 15 -2.89 -23.57 1.03
C VAL A 15 -2.43 -22.33 1.78
N THR A 16 -3.09 -21.97 2.88
CA THR A 16 -2.75 -20.78 3.67
C THR A 16 -1.35 -20.89 4.28
N GLU A 17 -1.03 -21.98 4.97
CA GLU A 17 0.28 -22.17 5.60
C GLU A 17 1.43 -22.14 4.59
N GLU A 18 1.23 -22.76 3.42
CA GLU A 18 2.25 -22.82 2.38
C GLU A 18 2.38 -21.50 1.61
N LEU A 19 1.29 -20.74 1.41
CA LEU A 19 1.36 -19.37 0.89
C LEU A 19 2.10 -18.45 1.84
N VAL A 20 1.84 -18.52 3.15
CA VAL A 20 2.58 -17.74 4.16
C VAL A 20 4.08 -18.07 4.13
N ARG A 21 4.43 -19.36 3.97
CA ARG A 21 5.82 -19.79 3.81
C ARG A 21 6.48 -19.22 2.55
N CYS A 22 5.74 -19.15 1.44
CA CYS A 22 6.21 -18.56 0.18
C CYS A 22 6.31 -17.03 0.24
N ALA A 23 5.48 -16.39 1.06
CA ALA A 23 5.43 -14.93 1.19
C ALA A 23 6.70 -14.39 1.83
N ILE A 24 7.24 -15.10 2.82
CA ILE A 24 8.38 -14.65 3.63
C ILE A 24 9.37 -15.80 3.86
N LEU A 25 10.52 -15.74 3.19
CA LEU A 25 11.57 -16.75 3.31
C LEU A 25 12.38 -16.58 4.61
N TRP A 26 13.01 -17.65 5.11
CA TRP A 26 13.90 -17.55 6.29
C TRP A 26 15.04 -16.55 6.08
N HIS A 27 15.60 -16.49 4.86
CA HIS A 27 16.64 -15.52 4.51
C HIS A 27 16.14 -14.08 4.69
N GLU A 28 14.88 -13.80 4.38
CA GLU A 28 14.28 -12.47 4.50
C GLU A 28 13.98 -12.11 5.94
N GLN A 29 13.43 -13.06 6.72
CA GLN A 29 13.19 -12.88 8.16
C GLN A 29 14.48 -12.56 8.91
N TRP A 30 15.53 -13.34 8.63
CA TRP A 30 16.85 -13.09 9.22
C TRP A 30 17.44 -11.75 8.77
N ASN A 31 17.30 -11.39 7.49
CA ASN A 31 17.76 -10.09 7.01
C ASN A 31 17.06 -8.93 7.73
N GLU A 32 15.74 -8.96 7.85
CA GLU A 32 14.96 -7.93 8.55
C GLU A 32 15.28 -7.88 10.05
N ALA A 33 15.30 -9.04 10.72
CA ALA A 33 15.59 -9.11 12.15
C ALA A 33 17.01 -8.60 12.48
N LEU A 34 17.99 -8.90 11.62
CA LEU A 34 19.36 -8.40 11.79
C LEU A 34 19.49 -6.90 11.53
N ASP A 35 18.74 -6.36 10.56
CA ASP A 35 18.70 -4.93 10.28
C ASP A 35 18.09 -4.15 11.44
N GLU A 36 16.97 -4.65 11.99
CA GLU A 36 16.31 -4.05 13.16
C GLU A 36 17.17 -4.20 14.43
N ALA A 37 17.79 -5.36 14.65
CA ALA A 37 18.73 -5.56 15.74
C ALA A 37 19.93 -4.58 15.64
N SER A 38 20.45 -4.33 14.44
CA SER A 38 21.50 -3.33 14.20
C SER A 38 21.08 -1.94 14.68
N ARG A 39 19.86 -1.53 14.33
CA ARG A 39 19.29 -0.24 14.70
C ARG A 39 19.20 -0.09 16.22
N LEU A 40 18.66 -1.10 16.91
CA LEU A 40 18.53 -1.11 18.37
C LEU A 40 19.90 -1.06 19.07
N TYR A 41 20.87 -1.81 18.56
CA TYR A 41 22.20 -1.88 19.16
C TYR A 41 23.03 -0.60 18.97
N PHE A 42 23.11 -0.06 17.75
CA PHE A 42 23.99 1.08 17.47
C PHE A 42 23.34 2.45 17.65
N GLN A 43 22.05 2.59 17.33
CA GLN A 43 21.37 3.90 17.36
C GLN A 43 20.70 4.15 18.71
N GLU A 44 20.01 3.13 19.26
CA GLU A 44 19.27 3.27 20.52
C GLU A 44 20.06 2.76 21.74
N ASN A 45 21.16 2.03 21.54
CA ASN A 45 21.93 1.36 22.60
C ASN A 45 21.04 0.47 23.50
N ASP A 46 19.99 -0.10 22.91
CA ASP A 46 19.02 -0.99 23.56
C ASP A 46 19.44 -2.45 23.38
N ILE A 47 20.27 -2.93 24.32
CA ILE A 47 20.79 -4.30 24.32
C ILE A 47 19.68 -5.34 24.62
N PRO A 48 18.77 -5.11 25.59
CA PRO A 48 17.61 -6.00 25.78
C PRO A 48 16.76 -6.14 24.51
N GLY A 49 16.46 -5.03 23.83
CA GLY A 49 15.73 -5.02 22.56
C GLY A 49 16.47 -5.80 21.46
N PHE A 50 17.78 -5.59 21.32
CA PHE A 50 18.62 -6.37 20.39
C PHE A 50 18.46 -7.88 20.58
N LEU A 51 18.54 -8.36 21.83
CA LEU A 51 18.42 -9.79 22.13
C LEU A 51 16.99 -10.31 21.90
N ALA A 52 15.99 -9.53 22.32
CA ALA A 52 14.57 -9.89 22.17
C ALA A 52 14.16 -10.04 20.69
N THR A 53 14.73 -9.24 19.79
CA THR A 53 14.48 -9.34 18.35
C THR A 53 15.06 -10.61 17.73
N LEU A 54 16.21 -11.08 18.21
CA LEU A 54 16.91 -12.25 17.64
C LEU A 54 16.50 -13.59 18.26
N ASP A 55 16.04 -13.62 19.51
CA ASP A 55 15.64 -14.86 20.19
C ASP A 55 14.58 -15.68 19.43
N PRO A 56 13.47 -15.09 18.92
CA PRO A 56 12.48 -15.85 18.15
C PRO A 56 13.08 -16.46 16.88
N MET A 57 14.04 -15.78 16.25
CA MET A 57 14.72 -16.28 15.06
C MET A 57 15.60 -17.50 15.39
N HIS A 58 16.30 -17.46 16.51
CA HIS A 58 17.07 -18.61 17.03
C HIS A 58 16.19 -19.77 17.49
N GLN A 59 15.02 -19.50 18.07
CA GLN A 59 14.04 -20.54 18.38
C GLN A 59 13.54 -21.22 17.11
N ARG A 60 13.29 -20.44 16.04
CA ARG A 60 12.89 -20.98 14.74
C ARG A 60 13.96 -21.86 14.11
N LEU A 61 15.24 -21.53 14.25
CA LEU A 61 16.35 -22.38 13.79
C LEU A 61 16.39 -23.77 14.45
N LYS A 62 15.81 -23.93 15.65
CA LYS A 62 15.71 -25.24 16.32
C LYS A 62 14.62 -26.12 15.72
N THR A 63 13.69 -25.55 14.96
CA THR A 63 12.66 -26.34 14.28
C THR A 63 13.25 -27.00 13.04
N ALA A 64 12.85 -28.24 12.76
CA ALA A 64 13.37 -28.99 11.63
C ALA A 64 13.00 -28.28 10.31
N PRO A 65 13.96 -28.04 9.39
CA PRO A 65 13.66 -27.50 8.08
C PRO A 65 12.69 -28.43 7.34
N MET A 66 11.65 -27.85 6.71
CA MET A 66 10.60 -28.60 6.03
C MET A 66 10.77 -28.61 4.51
N THR A 67 11.57 -27.69 3.97
CA THR A 67 11.71 -27.47 2.53
C THR A 67 13.17 -27.45 2.12
N ILE A 68 13.45 -27.71 0.83
CA ILE A 68 14.83 -27.74 0.33
C ILE A 68 15.52 -26.38 0.53
N LYS A 69 14.78 -25.28 0.37
CA LYS A 69 15.30 -23.94 0.60
C LYS A 69 15.64 -23.67 2.07
N GLU A 70 14.85 -24.19 3.00
CA GLU A 70 15.12 -24.12 4.44
C GLU A 70 16.32 -25.00 4.83
N HIS A 71 16.42 -26.22 4.29
CA HIS A 71 17.58 -27.08 4.47
C HIS A 71 18.87 -26.40 3.99
N SER A 72 18.85 -25.78 2.81
CA SER A 72 19.98 -25.03 2.28
C SER A 72 20.39 -23.86 3.18
N PHE A 73 19.42 -23.15 3.77
CA PHE A 73 19.70 -22.08 4.74
C PHE A 73 20.41 -22.61 5.98
N VAL A 74 19.86 -23.67 6.60
CA VAL A 74 20.42 -24.30 7.80
C VAL A 74 21.83 -24.80 7.51
N GLN A 75 22.03 -25.52 6.40
CA GLN A 75 23.35 -26.04 6.03
C GLN A 75 24.41 -24.94 5.86
N THR A 76 24.00 -23.74 5.42
CA THR A 76 24.92 -22.63 5.10
C THR A 76 25.23 -21.72 6.29
N TYR A 77 24.26 -21.50 7.19
CA TYR A 77 24.34 -20.45 8.22
C TYR A 77 24.16 -20.96 9.66
N PHE A 78 23.76 -22.21 9.87
CA PHE A 78 23.42 -22.71 11.22
C PHE A 78 24.61 -22.67 12.19
N ALA A 79 25.81 -23.05 11.74
CA ALA A 79 27.01 -23.01 12.58
C ALA A 79 27.31 -21.58 13.05
N ASP A 80 27.43 -20.64 12.11
CA ASP A 80 27.68 -19.22 12.37
C ASP A 80 26.62 -18.63 13.34
N LEU A 81 25.33 -18.84 13.05
CA LEU A 81 24.24 -18.30 13.88
C LEU A 81 24.21 -18.94 15.28
N THR A 82 24.50 -20.22 15.40
CA THR A 82 24.57 -20.90 16.71
C THR A 82 25.75 -20.40 17.52
N ASP A 83 26.90 -20.15 16.89
CA ASP A 83 28.07 -19.59 17.56
C ASP A 83 27.81 -18.14 18.02
N ALA A 84 27.17 -17.32 17.19
CA ALA A 84 26.73 -15.98 17.58
C ALA A 84 25.76 -16.03 18.79
N LEU A 85 24.86 -17.01 18.85
CA LEU A 85 23.95 -17.19 19.99
C LEU A 85 24.69 -17.58 21.28
N LYS A 86 25.78 -18.36 21.20
CA LYS A 86 26.59 -18.71 22.39
C LYS A 86 27.17 -17.45 23.02
N PHE A 87 27.71 -16.54 22.22
CA PHE A 87 28.21 -15.24 22.68
C PHE A 87 27.09 -14.36 23.28
N CYS A 88 25.91 -14.34 22.66
CA CYS A 88 24.74 -13.66 23.24
C CYS A 88 24.36 -14.23 24.63
N ASN A 89 24.42 -15.55 24.79
CA ASN A 89 24.13 -16.20 26.07
C ASN A 89 25.24 -15.98 27.12
N ALA A 90 26.50 -15.95 26.70
CA ALA A 90 27.62 -15.57 27.56
C ALA A 90 27.46 -14.15 28.10
N TYR A 91 27.05 -13.21 27.23
CA TYR A 91 26.70 -11.84 27.65
C TYR A 91 25.56 -11.81 28.67
N ARG A 92 24.52 -12.64 28.52
CA ARG A 92 23.42 -12.70 29.52
C ARG A 92 23.88 -13.07 30.92
N ILE A 93 24.95 -13.86 31.02
CA ILE A 93 25.50 -14.34 32.29
C ILE A 93 26.55 -13.36 32.83
N GLY A 94 27.50 -12.95 31.98
CA GLY A 94 28.67 -12.15 32.39
C GLY A 94 28.55 -10.64 32.22
N GLN A 95 27.57 -10.15 31.44
CA GLN A 95 27.38 -8.74 31.06
C GLN A 95 28.60 -8.06 30.41
N ASP A 96 29.55 -8.83 29.84
CA ASP A 96 30.72 -8.27 29.14
C ASP A 96 30.38 -7.89 27.69
N ARG A 97 30.48 -6.59 27.37
CA ARG A 97 30.23 -6.06 26.02
C ARG A 97 31.13 -6.65 24.93
N LYS A 98 32.30 -7.20 25.27
CA LYS A 98 33.18 -7.85 24.30
C LYS A 98 32.54 -9.10 23.67
N GLU A 99 31.80 -9.87 24.45
CA GLU A 99 31.05 -11.05 23.98
C GLU A 99 30.00 -10.61 22.94
N LEU A 100 29.30 -9.51 23.21
CA LEU A 100 28.28 -8.98 22.32
C LEU A 100 28.87 -8.42 21.02
N ALA A 101 30.06 -7.80 21.08
CA ALA A 101 30.78 -7.36 19.90
C ALA A 101 31.20 -8.54 19.00
N GLN A 102 31.66 -9.65 19.59
CA GLN A 102 31.98 -10.88 18.85
C GLN A 102 30.73 -11.50 18.21
N ALA A 103 29.61 -11.54 18.92
CA ALA A 103 28.33 -11.98 18.34
C ALA A 103 27.95 -11.14 17.12
N TRP A 104 28.10 -9.80 17.23
CA TRP A 104 27.78 -8.88 16.16
C TRP A 104 28.66 -9.06 14.92
N GLU A 105 29.97 -9.32 15.08
CA GLU A 105 30.87 -9.60 13.95
C GLU A 105 30.41 -10.81 13.13
N ILE A 106 29.89 -11.84 13.79
CA ILE A 106 29.33 -13.01 13.09
C ILE A 106 28.02 -12.63 12.40
N TYR A 107 27.11 -11.95 13.10
CA TYR A 107 25.83 -11.52 12.55
C TYR A 107 25.97 -10.63 11.31
N ILE A 108 26.89 -9.66 11.31
CA ILE A 108 27.07 -8.76 10.16
C ILE A 108 27.64 -9.50 8.94
N ASN A 109 28.47 -10.52 9.16
CA ASN A 109 29.00 -11.36 8.07
C ASN A 109 27.88 -12.21 7.45
N VAL A 110 27.02 -12.81 8.27
CA VAL A 110 25.83 -13.53 7.80
C VAL A 110 24.87 -12.58 7.08
N PHE A 111 24.62 -11.40 7.64
CA PHE A 111 23.78 -10.36 7.04
C PHE A 111 24.26 -9.96 5.63
N LYS A 112 25.56 -9.67 5.47
CA LYS A 112 26.14 -9.32 4.16
C LYS A 112 25.99 -10.44 3.12
N ARG A 113 26.17 -11.70 3.53
CA ARG A 113 26.01 -12.89 2.66
C ARG A 113 24.55 -13.04 2.24
N ILE A 114 23.61 -12.96 3.18
CA ILE A 114 22.17 -13.03 2.92
C ILE A 114 21.73 -11.89 1.99
N GLN A 115 22.15 -10.66 2.27
CA GLN A 115 21.79 -9.49 1.45
C GLN A 115 22.30 -9.64 0.01
N GLY A 116 23.49 -10.21 -0.19
CA GLY A 116 24.02 -10.57 -1.51
C GLY A 116 23.12 -11.53 -2.28
N GLN A 117 22.68 -12.61 -1.63
CA GLN A 117 21.76 -13.59 -2.22
C GLN A 117 20.37 -12.98 -2.51
N LEU A 118 19.83 -12.18 -1.59
CA LEU A 118 18.52 -11.54 -1.75
C LEU A 118 18.50 -10.51 -2.88
N ARG A 119 19.63 -9.88 -3.23
CA ARG A 119 19.73 -8.97 -4.39
C ARG A 119 19.59 -9.69 -5.73
N GLN A 120 20.00 -10.96 -5.80
CA GLN A 120 19.95 -11.78 -7.02
C GLN A 120 18.62 -12.54 -7.16
N LEU A 121 17.73 -12.45 -6.17
CA LEU A 121 16.49 -13.20 -6.13
C LEU A 121 15.42 -12.56 -7.03
N THR A 122 15.31 -13.06 -8.27
CA THR A 122 14.31 -12.59 -9.25
C THR A 122 13.08 -13.49 -9.34
N SER A 123 13.20 -14.76 -8.98
CA SER A 123 12.12 -15.73 -9.02
C SER A 123 12.29 -16.82 -7.97
N LEU A 124 11.18 -17.45 -7.59
CA LEU A 124 11.12 -18.57 -6.67
C LEU A 124 10.41 -19.74 -7.33
N ASP A 125 11.02 -20.92 -7.30
CA ASP A 125 10.41 -22.16 -7.76
C ASP A 125 9.82 -22.92 -6.55
N LEU A 126 8.52 -23.20 -6.63
CA LEU A 126 7.76 -23.90 -5.59
C LEU A 126 8.34 -25.29 -5.27
N THR A 127 9.04 -25.94 -6.19
CA THR A 127 9.71 -27.22 -5.94
C THR A 127 10.68 -27.12 -4.77
N TYR A 128 11.37 -25.99 -4.60
CA TYR A 128 12.31 -25.78 -3.51
C TYR A 128 11.70 -25.12 -2.28
N VAL A 129 10.67 -24.29 -2.47
CA VAL A 129 10.09 -23.44 -1.42
C VAL A 129 8.83 -24.03 -0.79
N SER A 130 7.97 -24.70 -1.56
CA SER A 130 6.77 -25.38 -1.08
C SER A 130 6.38 -26.55 -2.01
N PRO A 131 6.96 -27.76 -1.79
CA PRO A 131 6.61 -28.93 -2.58
C PRO A 131 5.16 -29.38 -2.34
N LYS A 132 4.59 -29.09 -1.17
CA LYS A 132 3.18 -29.37 -0.86
C LYS A 132 2.23 -28.58 -1.77
N LEU A 133 2.48 -27.28 -1.92
CA LEU A 133 1.64 -26.42 -2.78
C LEU A 133 1.79 -26.79 -4.26
N LYS A 134 3.01 -27.14 -4.70
CA LYS A 134 3.25 -27.65 -6.06
C LYS A 134 2.46 -28.93 -6.36
N ASN A 135 2.43 -29.86 -5.40
CA ASN A 135 1.78 -31.15 -5.57
C ASN A 135 0.25 -31.10 -5.35
N ALA A 136 -0.26 -30.00 -4.78
CA ALA A 136 -1.68 -29.79 -4.57
C ALA A 136 -2.37 -29.54 -5.93
N LYS A 137 -3.20 -30.49 -6.35
CA LYS A 137 -3.97 -30.44 -7.60
C LYS A 137 -5.45 -30.66 -7.33
N ASP A 138 -6.28 -30.00 -8.11
CA ASP A 138 -7.74 -30.10 -8.15
C ASP A 138 -8.36 -30.05 -6.76
N LEU A 139 -8.02 -28.98 -6.02
CA LEU A 139 -8.50 -28.71 -4.68
C LEU A 139 -10.00 -28.40 -4.70
N SER A 140 -10.69 -28.67 -3.61
CA SER A 140 -12.10 -28.31 -3.42
C SER A 140 -12.31 -26.82 -3.09
N ILE A 141 -11.26 -26.15 -2.61
CA ILE A 141 -11.28 -24.72 -2.31
C ILE A 141 -11.39 -23.87 -3.58
N SER A 142 -12.17 -22.80 -3.48
CA SER A 142 -12.31 -21.81 -4.56
C SER A 142 -11.02 -21.04 -4.79
N VAL A 143 -10.87 -20.53 -6.02
CA VAL A 143 -9.83 -19.56 -6.31
C VAL A 143 -10.05 -18.32 -5.43
N PRO A 144 -9.01 -17.82 -4.75
CA PRO A 144 -9.14 -16.69 -3.84
C PRO A 144 -9.82 -15.47 -4.50
N GLY A 145 -10.96 -15.03 -3.95
CA GLY A 145 -11.67 -13.83 -4.39
C GLY A 145 -12.64 -14.01 -5.56
N THR A 146 -12.88 -15.26 -6.00
CA THR A 146 -13.89 -15.55 -7.04
C THR A 146 -15.21 -16.09 -6.49
N TYR A 147 -15.28 -16.35 -5.18
CA TYR A 147 -16.48 -16.90 -4.54
C TYR A 147 -17.59 -15.84 -4.46
N ASP A 148 -18.77 -16.19 -4.97
CA ASP A 148 -19.98 -15.38 -4.88
C ASP A 148 -21.09 -16.24 -4.23
N PRO A 149 -21.69 -15.80 -3.11
CA PRO A 149 -22.77 -16.55 -2.46
C PRO A 149 -24.01 -16.77 -3.33
N ALA A 150 -24.21 -15.96 -4.38
CA ALA A 150 -25.32 -16.12 -5.31
C ALA A 150 -25.09 -17.23 -6.35
N GLN A 151 -23.87 -17.76 -6.47
CA GLN A 151 -23.51 -18.82 -7.41
C GLN A 151 -23.87 -20.21 -6.88
N THR A 152 -24.16 -21.14 -7.80
CA THR A 152 -24.35 -22.55 -7.45
C THR A 152 -23.00 -23.25 -7.20
N ASP A 153 -22.99 -24.39 -6.50
CA ASP A 153 -21.74 -25.13 -6.20
C ASP A 153 -21.01 -25.64 -7.47
N GLU A 154 -21.71 -25.70 -8.61
CA GLU A 154 -21.13 -26.05 -9.90
C GLU A 154 -20.40 -24.88 -10.56
N ASP A 155 -20.80 -23.64 -10.24
CA ASP A 155 -20.21 -22.42 -10.78
C ASP A 155 -18.94 -21.98 -10.02
N ILE A 156 -18.69 -22.56 -8.84
CA ILE A 156 -17.53 -22.23 -8.02
C ILE A 156 -16.24 -22.61 -8.76
N VAL A 157 -15.47 -21.59 -9.11
CA VAL A 157 -14.14 -21.78 -9.70
C VAL A 157 -13.18 -22.26 -8.62
N ARG A 158 -12.76 -23.52 -8.71
CA ARG A 158 -11.86 -24.19 -7.76
C ARG A 158 -10.40 -24.10 -8.21
N ILE A 159 -9.45 -24.22 -7.29
CA ILE A 159 -8.02 -24.23 -7.63
C ILE A 159 -7.66 -25.56 -8.29
N SER A 160 -7.34 -25.55 -9.59
CA SER A 160 -6.82 -26.74 -10.28
C SER A 160 -5.34 -26.94 -9.95
N TYR A 161 -4.51 -25.90 -10.03
CA TYR A 161 -3.12 -25.95 -9.54
C TYR A 161 -2.54 -24.55 -9.37
N VAL A 162 -1.45 -24.45 -8.61
CA VAL A 162 -0.63 -23.24 -8.51
C VAL A 162 0.57 -23.39 -9.44
N ASP A 163 0.87 -22.36 -10.23
CA ASP A 163 2.02 -22.38 -11.12
C ASP A 163 3.34 -22.46 -10.33
N THR A 164 4.32 -23.16 -10.90
CA THR A 164 5.55 -23.53 -10.19
C THR A 164 6.47 -22.33 -9.98
N LEU A 165 6.43 -21.33 -10.86
CA LEU A 165 7.34 -20.19 -10.83
C LEU A 165 6.64 -18.94 -10.27
N LEU A 166 7.12 -18.45 -9.13
CA LEU A 166 6.73 -17.15 -8.56
C LEU A 166 7.74 -16.09 -9.00
N THR A 167 7.29 -15.01 -9.62
CA THR A 167 8.15 -13.89 -10.00
C THR A 167 8.28 -12.92 -8.83
N VAL A 168 9.50 -12.57 -8.43
CA VAL A 168 9.74 -11.62 -7.33
C VAL A 168 9.79 -10.20 -7.90
N ILE A 169 8.93 -9.31 -7.41
CA ILE A 169 8.93 -7.91 -7.83
C ILE A 169 10.06 -7.17 -7.12
N SER A 170 10.86 -6.42 -7.88
CA SER A 170 11.97 -5.62 -7.34
C SER A 170 11.45 -4.36 -6.63
N SER A 171 11.00 -4.51 -5.39
CA SER A 171 10.60 -3.43 -4.48
C SER A 171 11.20 -3.64 -3.08
N LYS A 172 10.96 -2.72 -2.15
CA LYS A 172 11.42 -2.84 -0.75
C LYS A 172 10.92 -4.14 -0.10
N GLN A 173 9.64 -4.45 -0.29
CA GLN A 173 8.97 -5.62 0.32
C GLN A 173 9.06 -6.90 -0.52
N LYS A 174 9.65 -6.83 -1.73
CA LYS A 174 9.85 -7.97 -2.64
C LYS A 174 8.64 -8.92 -2.79
N PRO A 175 7.42 -8.42 -3.05
CA PRO A 175 6.24 -9.26 -3.13
C PRO A 175 6.33 -10.23 -4.32
N ARG A 176 5.62 -11.35 -4.22
CA ARG A 176 5.68 -12.44 -5.21
C ARG A 176 4.46 -12.37 -6.11
N LYS A 177 4.69 -12.23 -7.40
CA LYS A 177 3.65 -12.43 -8.42
C LYS A 177 3.50 -13.92 -8.67
N MET A 178 2.30 -14.43 -8.47
CA MET A 178 1.97 -15.84 -8.60
C MET A 178 0.75 -16.06 -9.50
N GLN A 179 0.67 -17.24 -10.10
CA GLN A 179 -0.43 -17.64 -10.97
C GLN A 179 -1.12 -18.88 -10.41
N MET A 180 -2.44 -18.89 -10.42
CA MET A 180 -3.27 -20.05 -10.08
C MET A 180 -4.19 -20.37 -11.26
N ARG A 181 -4.25 -21.63 -11.66
CA ARG A 181 -5.20 -22.10 -12.69
C ARG A 181 -6.51 -22.48 -12.02
N GLY A 182 -7.61 -21.87 -12.47
CA GLY A 182 -8.95 -22.24 -12.03
C GLY A 182 -9.49 -23.48 -12.74
N SER A 183 -10.47 -24.16 -12.14
CA SER A 183 -11.20 -25.28 -12.74
C SER A 183 -11.92 -24.92 -14.05
N ASN A 184 -12.21 -23.63 -14.25
CA ASN A 184 -12.76 -23.08 -15.49
C ASN A 184 -11.70 -22.90 -16.61
N GLY A 185 -10.45 -23.30 -16.38
CA GLY A 185 -9.36 -23.16 -17.33
C GLY A 185 -8.84 -21.73 -17.51
N ARG A 186 -9.17 -20.79 -16.61
CA ARG A 186 -8.61 -19.43 -16.63
C ARG A 186 -7.46 -19.30 -15.65
N ASP A 187 -6.52 -18.44 -15.99
CA ASP A 187 -5.39 -18.09 -15.13
C ASP A 187 -5.74 -16.88 -14.27
N TYR A 188 -5.54 -17.03 -12.97
CA TYR A 188 -5.76 -16.00 -11.96
C TYR A 188 -4.41 -15.58 -11.39
N MET A 189 -4.10 -14.30 -11.57
CA MET A 189 -2.84 -13.73 -11.12
C MET A 189 -3.03 -13.07 -9.76
N PHE A 190 -2.08 -13.28 -8.87
CA PHE A 190 -2.07 -12.69 -7.54
C PHE A 190 -0.70 -12.11 -7.21
N LEU A 191 -0.71 -11.11 -6.33
CA LEU A 191 0.44 -10.55 -5.68
C LEU A 191 0.42 -10.99 -4.21
N LEU A 192 1.33 -11.89 -3.86
CA LEU A 192 1.55 -12.35 -2.51
C LEU A 192 2.49 -11.36 -1.79
N LYS A 193 1.92 -10.58 -0.88
CA LYS A 193 2.63 -9.62 -0.03
C LYS A 193 3.03 -10.29 1.29
N GLY A 194 4.26 -10.07 1.71
CA GLY A 194 4.77 -10.40 3.04
C GLY A 194 5.14 -9.13 3.79
N HIS A 195 5.27 -9.23 5.12
CA HIS A 195 5.60 -8.14 6.05
C HIS A 195 4.57 -7.00 6.07
N GLU A 196 3.34 -7.27 5.64
CA GLU A 196 2.29 -6.25 5.56
C GLU A 196 0.95 -6.88 5.93
N ASP A 197 0.22 -6.21 6.81
CA ASP A 197 -1.16 -6.59 7.15
C ASP A 197 -2.11 -6.04 6.06
N PRO A 198 -2.78 -6.92 5.29
CA PRO A 198 -3.66 -6.52 4.18
C PRO A 198 -5.09 -6.20 4.65
N ARG A 199 -5.42 -6.37 5.93
CA ARG A 199 -6.79 -6.19 6.45
C ARG A 199 -7.30 -4.78 6.25
N GLN A 200 -6.41 -3.78 6.34
CA GLN A 200 -6.76 -2.39 6.07
C GLN A 200 -7.29 -2.23 4.64
N ASP A 201 -6.52 -2.67 3.65
CA ASP A 201 -6.92 -2.63 2.25
C ASP A 201 -8.18 -3.46 1.99
N GLU A 202 -8.35 -4.61 2.65
CA GLU A 202 -9.57 -5.43 2.56
C GLU A 202 -10.81 -4.63 2.98
N ARG A 203 -10.76 -3.91 4.12
CA ARG A 203 -11.85 -3.03 4.57
C ARG A 203 -12.11 -1.88 3.61
N VAL A 204 -11.05 -1.30 3.04
CA VAL A 204 -11.20 -0.26 2.01
C VAL A 204 -11.89 -0.81 0.75
N MET A 205 -11.60 -2.04 0.34
CA MET A 205 -12.31 -2.69 -0.78
C MET A 205 -13.79 -2.98 -0.46
N GLN A 206 -14.12 -3.27 0.80
CA GLN A 206 -15.51 -3.39 1.26
C GLN A 206 -16.24 -2.04 1.19
N LEU A 207 -15.61 -0.96 1.66
CA LEU A 207 -16.13 0.40 1.54
C LEU A 207 -16.38 0.78 0.08
N PHE A 208 -15.43 0.50 -0.82
CA PHE A 208 -15.63 0.73 -2.25
C PHE A 208 -16.76 -0.12 -2.83
N GLY A 209 -17.00 -1.31 -2.29
CA GLY A 209 -18.16 -2.12 -2.64
C GLY A 209 -19.47 -1.42 -2.29
N LEU A 210 -19.56 -0.86 -1.09
CA LEU A 210 -20.71 -0.06 -0.66
C LEU A 210 -20.89 1.19 -1.53
N VAL A 211 -19.82 1.93 -1.81
CA VAL A 211 -19.87 3.13 -2.67
C VAL A 211 -20.31 2.77 -4.08
N ASN A 212 -19.82 1.66 -4.66
CA ASN A 212 -20.27 1.20 -5.97
C ASN A 212 -21.76 0.83 -5.98
N ALA A 213 -22.27 0.20 -4.92
CA ALA A 213 -23.70 -0.07 -4.80
C ALA A 213 -24.53 1.22 -4.73
N MET A 214 -24.06 2.23 -4.00
CA MET A 214 -24.70 3.55 -3.95
C MET A 214 -24.68 4.26 -5.32
N LEU A 215 -23.53 4.24 -6.01
CA LEU A 215 -23.37 4.85 -7.34
C LEU A 215 -24.27 4.19 -8.39
N ALA A 216 -24.45 2.88 -8.32
CA ALA A 216 -25.31 2.13 -9.24
C ALA A 216 -26.80 2.37 -8.98
N LYS A 217 -27.21 2.55 -7.71
CA LYS A 217 -28.61 2.75 -7.32
C LYS A 217 -29.15 4.14 -7.66
N ASN A 218 -28.30 5.17 -7.64
CA ASN A 218 -28.72 6.53 -7.94
C ASN A 218 -28.91 6.73 -9.46
N GLU A 219 -30.04 7.32 -9.87
CA GLU A 219 -30.42 7.45 -11.29
C GLU A 219 -29.43 8.28 -12.11
N GLU A 220 -28.86 9.35 -11.53
CA GLU A 220 -27.97 10.27 -12.23
C GLU A 220 -26.58 9.67 -12.41
N THR A 221 -26.03 9.05 -11.36
CA THR A 221 -24.71 8.39 -11.42
C THR A 221 -24.75 7.05 -12.14
N GLY A 222 -25.84 6.30 -12.00
CA GLY A 222 -26.05 5.00 -12.62
C GLY A 222 -26.03 5.06 -14.15
N ARG A 223 -26.61 6.10 -14.75
CA ARG A 223 -26.57 6.34 -16.21
C ARG A 223 -25.15 6.55 -16.75
N THR A 224 -24.23 7.02 -15.89
CA THR A 224 -22.84 7.31 -16.27
C THR A 224 -21.87 6.16 -15.98
N ASN A 225 -22.36 5.00 -15.52
CA ASN A 225 -21.56 3.81 -15.19
C ASN A 225 -20.31 4.11 -14.33
N LEU A 226 -20.46 5.01 -13.35
CA LEU A 226 -19.42 5.34 -12.39
C LEU A 226 -19.21 4.15 -11.45
N ALA A 227 -18.00 3.62 -11.45
CA ALA A 227 -17.61 2.56 -10.53
C ALA A 227 -16.12 2.67 -10.21
N ILE A 228 -15.80 2.50 -8.93
CA ILE A 228 -14.44 2.32 -8.43
C ILE A 228 -13.98 0.93 -8.84
N GLN A 229 -12.82 0.85 -9.47
CA GLN A 229 -12.19 -0.42 -9.79
C GLN A 229 -11.71 -1.09 -8.49
N ARG A 230 -12.32 -2.23 -8.15
CA ARG A 230 -11.93 -3.05 -7.00
C ARG A 230 -11.08 -4.23 -7.46
N TYR A 231 -10.34 -4.78 -6.52
CA TYR A 231 -9.60 -6.02 -6.69
C TYR A 231 -9.70 -6.85 -5.41
N SER A 232 -9.51 -8.16 -5.52
CA SER A 232 -9.63 -9.08 -4.38
C SER A 232 -8.45 -8.89 -3.43
N ILE A 233 -8.72 -8.92 -2.13
CA ILE A 233 -7.70 -8.87 -1.09
C ILE A 233 -8.08 -9.90 -0.04
N ILE A 234 -7.13 -10.76 0.30
CA ILE A 234 -7.35 -11.88 1.22
C ILE A 234 -6.22 -11.88 2.23
N ALA A 235 -6.57 -11.66 3.49
CA ALA A 235 -5.64 -11.78 4.61
C ALA A 235 -5.30 -13.26 4.86
N LEU A 236 -4.01 -13.59 4.80
CA LEU A 236 -3.52 -14.95 5.08
C LEU A 236 -3.00 -15.05 6.53
N SER A 237 -2.35 -13.99 7.01
CA SER A 237 -1.88 -13.86 8.40
C SER A 237 -1.83 -12.37 8.79
N GLN A 238 -1.39 -12.07 10.01
CA GLN A 238 -1.18 -10.67 10.45
C GLN A 238 -0.13 -9.93 9.61
N ASN A 239 0.78 -10.65 8.95
CA ASN A 239 1.92 -10.07 8.23
C ASN A 239 1.95 -10.52 6.76
N SER A 240 0.89 -11.14 6.24
CA SER A 240 0.87 -11.56 4.83
C SER A 240 -0.52 -11.60 4.25
N GLY A 241 -0.58 -11.33 2.95
CA GLY A 241 -1.81 -11.20 2.20
C GLY A 241 -1.67 -11.57 0.75
N LEU A 242 -2.79 -11.97 0.16
CA LEU A 242 -2.92 -12.19 -1.26
C LEU A 242 -3.75 -11.07 -1.87
N ILE A 243 -3.20 -10.38 -2.86
CA ILE A 243 -3.88 -9.29 -3.58
C ILE A 243 -4.11 -9.75 -5.02
N GLY A 244 -5.33 -9.65 -5.51
CA GLY A 244 -5.69 -9.92 -6.91
C GLY A 244 -4.94 -8.99 -7.84
N TRP A 245 -4.25 -9.55 -8.82
CA TRP A 245 -3.54 -8.76 -9.82
C TRP A 245 -4.53 -8.05 -10.72
N VAL A 246 -4.36 -6.74 -10.89
CA VAL A 246 -5.18 -5.96 -11.83
C VAL A 246 -4.55 -6.09 -13.22
N PRO A 247 -5.20 -6.78 -14.18
CA PRO A 247 -4.64 -6.97 -15.51
C PRO A 247 -4.64 -5.66 -16.29
N ASN A 248 -3.78 -5.58 -17.31
CA ASN A 248 -3.73 -4.47 -18.27
C ASN A 248 -3.54 -3.08 -17.65
N CYS A 249 -3.01 -2.98 -16.44
CA CYS A 249 -2.75 -1.72 -15.76
C CYS A 249 -1.25 -1.41 -15.72
N ASP A 250 -0.92 -0.13 -15.96
CA ASP A 250 0.42 0.42 -15.74
C ASP A 250 0.37 1.51 -14.69
N THR A 251 1.38 1.60 -13.83
CA THR A 251 1.51 2.75 -12.95
C THR A 251 1.76 4.02 -13.76
N LEU A 252 1.26 5.16 -13.29
CA LEU A 252 1.52 6.46 -13.91
C LEU A 252 3.03 6.73 -13.98
N HIS A 253 3.78 6.31 -12.95
CA HIS A 253 5.24 6.38 -12.95
C HIS A 253 5.87 5.65 -14.14
N THR A 254 5.50 4.40 -14.39
CA THR A 254 6.03 3.61 -15.51
C THR A 254 5.65 4.24 -16.85
N LEU A 255 4.40 4.69 -17.00
CA LEU A 255 3.93 5.35 -18.23
C LEU A 255 4.72 6.62 -18.56
N VAL A 256 4.91 7.49 -17.57
CA VAL A 256 5.69 8.74 -17.75
C VAL A 256 7.15 8.43 -18.01
N LYS A 257 7.73 7.46 -17.30
CA LYS A 257 9.12 7.01 -17.50
C LYS A 257 9.36 6.52 -18.93
N GLU A 258 8.57 5.57 -19.41
CA GLU A 258 8.67 5.03 -20.78
C GLU A 258 8.53 6.13 -21.84
N TYR A 259 7.57 7.04 -21.65
CA TYR A 259 7.34 8.15 -22.57
C TYR A 259 8.52 9.12 -22.62
N ARG A 260 9.04 9.53 -21.46
CA ARG A 260 10.17 10.46 -21.35
C ARG A 260 11.46 9.85 -21.90
N GLU A 261 11.72 8.57 -21.62
CA GLU A 261 12.86 7.83 -22.18
C GLU A 261 12.79 7.83 -23.72
N LYS A 262 11.63 7.52 -24.31
CA LYS A 262 11.43 7.55 -25.78
C LYS A 262 11.62 8.94 -26.37
N LYS A 263 11.23 9.99 -25.64
CA LYS A 263 11.38 11.39 -26.06
C LYS A 263 12.72 12.01 -25.68
N LYS A 264 13.63 11.24 -25.05
CA LYS A 264 14.93 11.71 -24.54
C LYS A 264 14.81 12.89 -23.56
N ILE A 265 13.72 12.92 -22.79
CA ILE A 265 13.49 13.89 -21.71
C ILE A 265 13.95 13.25 -20.40
N SER A 266 14.65 14.02 -19.56
CA SER A 266 15.06 13.56 -18.22
C SER A 266 13.82 13.27 -17.36
N LEU A 267 13.77 12.11 -16.67
CA LEU A 267 12.66 11.78 -15.77
C LEU A 267 12.47 12.84 -14.68
N SER A 268 13.57 13.37 -14.14
CA SER A 268 13.62 14.42 -13.12
C SER A 268 13.81 15.84 -13.69
N ALA A 269 13.35 16.12 -14.91
CA ALA A 269 13.53 17.42 -15.57
C ALA A 269 13.10 18.60 -14.69
N GLU A 270 11.93 18.52 -14.07
CA GLU A 270 11.40 19.58 -13.20
C GLU A 270 12.25 19.78 -11.94
N HIS A 271 12.68 18.68 -11.32
CA HIS A 271 13.54 18.74 -10.15
C HIS A 271 14.93 19.32 -10.47
N LYS A 272 15.49 19.00 -11.64
CA LYS A 272 16.75 19.58 -12.13
C LYS A 272 16.64 21.08 -12.37
N GLU A 273 15.50 21.55 -12.88
CA GLU A 273 15.24 23.00 -13.01
C GLU A 273 15.23 23.70 -11.65
N MET A 274 14.67 23.08 -10.61
CA MET A 274 14.73 23.63 -9.26
C MET A 274 16.17 23.63 -8.72
N GLN A 275 16.90 22.53 -8.87
CA GLN A 275 18.29 22.39 -8.41
C GLN A 275 19.28 23.32 -9.12
N ALA A 276 19.00 23.68 -10.37
CA ALA A 276 19.82 24.65 -11.11
C ALA A 276 19.77 26.06 -10.49
N ASN A 277 18.73 26.37 -9.71
CA ASN A 277 18.53 27.68 -9.08
C ASN A 277 18.83 27.67 -7.57
N ALA A 278 18.83 26.51 -6.91
CA ALA A 278 19.22 26.36 -5.51
C ALA A 278 19.79 24.96 -5.22
N GLN A 279 20.93 24.89 -4.53
CA GLN A 279 21.63 23.63 -4.24
C GLN A 279 20.92 22.78 -3.18
N ASP A 280 20.39 23.41 -2.13
CA ASP A 280 19.67 22.71 -1.05
C ASP A 280 18.21 23.16 -1.06
N LEU A 281 17.36 22.32 -1.65
CA LEU A 281 15.91 22.58 -1.75
C LEU A 281 15.18 22.28 -0.44
N GLU A 282 15.74 21.48 0.46
CA GLU A 282 15.03 21.01 1.65
C GLU A 282 15.00 22.09 2.74
N THR A 283 16.09 22.85 2.88
CA THR A 283 16.23 23.90 3.91
C THR A 283 15.60 25.25 3.53
N LEU A 284 15.14 25.41 2.30
CA LEU A 284 14.57 26.67 1.84
C LEU A 284 13.28 27.05 2.58
N PRO A 285 13.09 28.36 2.87
CA PRO A 285 11.80 28.90 3.29
C PRO A 285 10.69 28.61 2.27
N LEU A 286 9.44 28.55 2.74
CA LEU A 286 8.29 28.19 1.91
C LEU A 286 8.15 29.11 0.69
N ASP A 287 8.25 30.43 0.88
CA ASP A 287 8.09 31.40 -0.21
C ASP A 287 9.09 31.18 -1.35
N GLN A 288 10.34 30.86 -1.00
CA GLN A 288 11.39 30.57 -1.97
C GLN A 288 11.14 29.23 -2.68
N LYS A 289 10.67 28.21 -1.95
CA LYS A 289 10.26 26.92 -2.54
C LYS A 289 9.14 27.10 -3.56
N VAL A 290 8.14 27.92 -3.24
CA VAL A 290 7.00 28.22 -4.14
C VAL A 290 7.48 28.92 -5.40
N GLN A 291 8.37 29.90 -5.28
CA GLN A 291 8.95 30.60 -6.44
C GLN A 291 9.70 29.63 -7.36
N LEU A 292 10.57 28.77 -6.80
CA LEU A 292 11.31 27.77 -7.56
C LEU A 292 10.39 26.72 -8.18
N PHE A 293 9.37 26.28 -7.45
CA PHE A 293 8.36 25.35 -7.95
C PHE A 293 7.65 25.94 -9.16
N ASN A 294 7.11 27.16 -9.05
CA ASN A 294 6.44 27.84 -10.16
C ASN A 294 7.36 28.09 -11.37
N LEU A 295 8.64 28.40 -11.13
CA LEU A 295 9.63 28.54 -12.20
C LEU A 295 9.84 27.22 -12.95
N ALA A 296 9.98 26.11 -12.22
CA ALA A 296 10.11 24.80 -12.82
C ALA A 296 8.84 24.42 -13.60
N LEU A 297 7.65 24.73 -13.08
CA LEU A 297 6.40 24.52 -13.80
C LEU A 297 6.32 25.35 -15.08
N ALA A 298 6.77 26.61 -15.07
CA ALA A 298 6.73 27.49 -16.25
C ALA A 298 7.68 27.01 -17.36
N LYS A 299 8.84 26.45 -17.01
CA LYS A 299 9.83 25.95 -17.97
C LYS A 299 9.50 24.59 -18.59
N THR A 300 8.55 23.86 -18.02
CA THR A 300 8.24 22.48 -18.41
C THR A 300 6.79 22.33 -18.84
N SER A 301 6.52 21.47 -19.84
CA SER A 301 5.18 21.40 -20.43
C SER A 301 4.16 20.67 -19.54
N GLY A 302 4.52 19.55 -18.91
CA GLY A 302 3.59 18.72 -18.12
C GLY A 302 2.45 18.10 -18.95
N ASP A 303 2.63 17.94 -20.25
CA ASP A 303 1.62 17.37 -21.18
C ASP A 303 1.86 15.88 -21.50
N ASP A 304 2.76 15.24 -20.75
CA ASP A 304 3.17 13.84 -20.92
C ASP A 304 1.97 12.89 -20.90
N LEU A 305 1.16 12.92 -19.83
CA LEU A 305 0.02 12.01 -19.68
C LEU A 305 -1.05 12.22 -20.75
N GLN A 306 -1.31 13.47 -21.14
CA GLN A 306 -2.22 13.80 -22.23
C GLN A 306 -1.76 13.16 -23.54
N LYS A 307 -0.46 13.29 -23.87
CA LYS A 307 0.13 12.69 -25.06
C LYS A 307 0.16 11.16 -24.98
N ILE A 308 0.41 10.58 -23.80
CA ILE A 308 0.39 9.13 -23.60
C ILE A 308 -1.01 8.57 -23.87
N LEU A 309 -2.06 9.20 -23.32
CA LEU A 309 -3.45 8.78 -23.56
C LEU A 309 -3.78 8.77 -25.05
N TRP A 310 -3.32 9.78 -25.79
CA TRP A 310 -3.49 9.83 -27.24
C TRP A 310 -2.69 8.72 -27.95
N LEU A 311 -1.38 8.64 -27.70
CA LEU A 311 -0.47 7.71 -28.39
C LEU A 311 -0.75 6.23 -28.11
N LYS A 312 -1.31 5.90 -26.94
CA LYS A 312 -1.69 4.52 -26.57
C LYS A 312 -3.12 4.16 -26.99
N SER A 313 -3.86 5.08 -27.60
CA SER A 313 -5.21 4.83 -28.11
C SER A 313 -5.15 4.43 -29.58
N PRO A 314 -5.86 3.35 -30.00
CA PRO A 314 -5.83 2.89 -31.38
C PRO A 314 -6.57 3.82 -32.35
N SER A 315 -7.56 4.56 -31.85
CA SER A 315 -8.42 5.45 -32.63
C SER A 315 -8.92 6.63 -31.79
N SER A 316 -9.46 7.66 -32.46
CA SER A 316 -9.92 8.90 -31.83
C SER A 316 -11.13 8.69 -30.92
N GLU A 317 -12.04 7.80 -31.28
CA GLU A 317 -13.22 7.46 -30.49
C GLU A 317 -12.83 6.70 -29.22
N VAL A 318 -11.91 5.74 -29.32
CA VAL A 318 -11.39 5.02 -28.15
C VAL A 318 -10.63 5.96 -27.23
N TRP A 319 -9.86 6.90 -27.78
CA TRP A 319 -9.21 7.95 -26.99
C TRP A 319 -10.23 8.80 -26.24
N PHE A 320 -11.30 9.23 -26.92
CA PHE A 320 -12.35 10.05 -26.32
C PHE A 320 -13.05 9.33 -25.15
N ASP A 321 -13.38 8.05 -25.33
CA ASP A 321 -13.99 7.22 -24.29
C ASP A 321 -13.04 6.99 -23.12
N ARG A 322 -11.78 6.64 -23.39
CA ARG A 322 -10.73 6.46 -22.37
C ARG A 322 -10.52 7.72 -21.55
N ARG A 323 -10.42 8.87 -22.21
CA ARG A 323 -10.25 10.16 -21.53
C ARG A 323 -11.46 10.49 -20.66
N THR A 324 -12.67 10.22 -21.15
CA THR A 324 -13.91 10.44 -20.38
C THR A 324 -13.96 9.54 -19.14
N ASN A 325 -13.60 8.25 -19.29
CA ASN A 325 -13.51 7.30 -18.18
C ASN A 325 -12.41 7.68 -17.18
N TYR A 326 -11.26 8.14 -17.67
CA TYR A 326 -10.17 8.67 -16.85
C TYR A 326 -10.66 9.83 -15.98
N THR A 327 -11.25 10.87 -16.59
CA THR A 327 -11.73 12.05 -15.84
C THR A 327 -12.76 11.66 -14.78
N ARG A 328 -13.74 10.81 -15.14
CA ARG A 328 -14.81 10.36 -14.24
C ARG A 328 -14.28 9.50 -13.10
N SER A 329 -13.43 8.52 -13.39
CA SER A 329 -12.85 7.64 -12.36
C SER A 329 -11.95 8.41 -11.40
N MET A 330 -11.20 9.41 -11.89
CA MET A 330 -10.41 10.31 -11.06
C MET A 330 -11.29 11.17 -10.16
N ALA A 331 -12.40 11.71 -10.65
CA ALA A 331 -13.35 12.48 -9.84
C ALA A 331 -13.96 11.65 -8.71
N VAL A 332 -14.40 10.42 -9.01
CA VAL A 332 -14.93 9.48 -8.01
C VAL A 332 -13.89 9.20 -6.93
N MET A 333 -12.67 8.82 -7.32
CA MET A 333 -11.60 8.50 -6.36
C MET A 333 -11.12 9.73 -5.58
N SER A 334 -11.18 10.93 -6.16
CA SER A 334 -10.82 12.16 -5.44
C SER A 334 -11.78 12.41 -4.27
N MET A 335 -13.09 12.32 -4.51
CA MET A 335 -14.10 12.55 -3.47
C MET A 335 -14.09 11.43 -2.43
N VAL A 336 -14.05 10.18 -2.86
CA VAL A 336 -14.04 9.02 -1.95
C VAL A 336 -12.74 8.96 -1.14
N GLY A 337 -11.60 9.22 -1.78
CA GLY A 337 -10.30 9.32 -1.12
C GLY A 337 -10.24 10.45 -0.09
N TYR A 338 -10.82 11.61 -0.41
CA TYR A 338 -10.94 12.71 0.53
C TYR A 338 -11.76 12.34 1.78
N ILE A 339 -12.94 11.73 1.61
CA ILE A 339 -13.76 11.27 2.76
C ILE A 339 -12.99 10.27 3.63
N LEU A 340 -12.33 9.29 3.01
CA LEU A 340 -11.50 8.30 3.70
C LEU A 340 -10.24 8.90 4.36
N GLY A 341 -9.77 10.06 3.89
CA GLY A 341 -8.48 10.64 4.30
C GLY A 341 -7.30 9.87 3.71
N LEU A 342 -7.39 9.51 2.43
CA LEU A 342 -6.43 8.67 1.75
C LEU A 342 -5.18 9.45 1.29
N GLY A 343 -4.03 9.19 1.92
CA GLY A 343 -2.73 9.83 1.66
C GLY A 343 -1.79 9.01 0.78
N ASP A 344 -0.55 9.47 0.57
CA ASP A 344 0.53 8.83 -0.19
C ASP A 344 0.15 8.43 -1.62
N ARG A 345 -0.48 9.37 -2.32
CA ARG A 345 -0.90 9.25 -3.72
C ARG A 345 0.21 9.66 -4.68
N HIS A 346 1.39 9.08 -4.50
CA HIS A 346 2.49 9.20 -5.43
C HIS A 346 2.21 8.44 -6.75
N PRO A 347 2.89 8.76 -7.88
CA PRO A 347 2.56 8.19 -9.20
C PRO A 347 2.69 6.67 -9.33
N SER A 348 3.41 6.00 -8.42
CA SER A 348 3.49 4.52 -8.39
C SER A 348 2.28 3.85 -7.72
N ASN A 349 1.48 4.59 -6.94
CA ASN A 349 0.24 4.12 -6.28
C ASN A 349 -1.02 4.41 -7.11
N LEU A 350 -0.82 4.98 -8.31
CA LEU A 350 -1.87 5.28 -9.27
C LEU A 350 -1.57 4.50 -10.54
N MET A 351 -2.50 3.67 -10.97
CA MET A 351 -2.42 2.93 -12.23
C MET A 351 -3.48 3.41 -13.20
N LEU A 352 -3.22 3.22 -14.49
CA LEU A 352 -4.15 3.47 -15.57
C LEU A 352 -4.42 2.17 -16.31
N ASP A 353 -5.71 1.81 -16.43
CA ASP A 353 -6.11 0.69 -17.26
C ASP A 353 -5.91 1.02 -18.74
N ARG A 354 -5.05 0.24 -19.40
CA ARG A 354 -4.71 0.37 -20.82
C ARG A 354 -5.92 0.22 -21.73
N LEU A 355 -6.97 -0.48 -21.32
CA LEU A 355 -8.14 -0.74 -22.14
C LEU A 355 -9.21 0.32 -21.93
N THR A 356 -9.68 0.49 -20.69
CA THR A 356 -10.82 1.37 -20.39
C THR A 356 -10.44 2.82 -20.12
N GLY A 357 -9.17 3.09 -19.79
CA GLY A 357 -8.70 4.41 -19.36
C GLY A 357 -9.07 4.78 -17.92
N LYS A 358 -9.68 3.88 -17.14
CA LYS A 358 -9.99 4.15 -15.72
C LYS A 358 -8.71 4.23 -14.89
N ILE A 359 -8.69 5.15 -13.92
CA ILE A 359 -7.64 5.17 -12.90
C ILE A 359 -7.94 4.12 -11.83
N VAL A 360 -6.89 3.45 -11.37
CA VAL A 360 -6.93 2.43 -10.32
C VAL A 360 -5.95 2.85 -9.24
N HIS A 361 -6.45 3.12 -8.03
CA HIS A 361 -5.60 3.39 -6.88
C HIS A 361 -5.22 2.07 -6.24
N ILE A 362 -3.97 1.97 -5.80
CA ILE A 362 -3.45 0.83 -5.05
C ILE A 362 -2.72 1.31 -3.81
N ASP A 363 -2.48 0.38 -2.88
CA ASP A 363 -1.77 0.61 -1.62
C ASP A 363 -2.51 1.57 -0.68
N PHE A 364 -3.38 1.03 0.17
CA PHE A 364 -4.23 1.81 1.06
C PHE A 364 -3.67 1.92 2.50
N GLY A 365 -2.35 1.76 2.67
CA GLY A 365 -1.69 1.84 3.98
C GLY A 365 -1.91 3.17 4.72
N ASP A 366 -1.89 4.30 4.01
CA ASP A 366 -2.12 5.63 4.58
C ASP A 366 -3.58 6.09 4.43
N CYS A 367 -4.45 5.60 5.31
CA CYS A 367 -5.83 6.10 5.46
C CYS A 367 -5.96 7.07 6.64
N PHE A 368 -7.10 7.75 6.76
CA PHE A 368 -7.44 8.59 7.91
C PHE A 368 -6.46 9.74 8.18
N GLU A 369 -5.94 10.36 7.12
CA GLU A 369 -5.06 11.54 7.16
C GLU A 369 -3.72 11.29 7.88
N VAL A 370 -3.32 10.02 8.03
CA VAL A 370 -2.02 9.63 8.61
C VAL A 370 -0.87 10.37 7.91
N ALA A 371 -0.89 10.47 6.57
CA ALA A 371 0.13 11.17 5.80
C ALA A 371 0.20 12.68 6.10
N MET A 372 -0.91 13.31 6.50
CA MET A 372 -0.95 14.74 6.89
C MET A 372 -0.31 14.97 8.26
N SER A 373 -0.32 13.95 9.11
CA SER A 373 0.17 14.02 10.50
C SER A 373 1.65 13.64 10.68
N ARG A 374 2.34 13.29 9.59
CA ARG A 374 3.76 12.88 9.60
C ARG A 374 4.68 14.03 10.01
N GLU A 375 5.74 13.70 10.75
CA GLU A 375 6.77 14.69 11.14
C GLU A 375 7.59 15.16 9.94
N LYS A 376 7.88 14.26 9.01
CA LYS A 376 8.65 14.54 7.79
C LYS A 376 7.70 14.59 6.60
N TYR A 377 7.75 15.70 5.87
CA TYR A 377 6.97 15.94 4.65
C TYR A 377 5.45 15.65 4.83
N PRO A 378 4.76 16.34 5.75
CA PRO A 378 3.33 16.19 5.91
C PRO A 378 2.60 16.57 4.63
N GLU A 379 1.71 15.70 4.15
CA GLU A 379 0.86 16.02 3.01
C GLU A 379 -0.18 17.08 3.40
N LYS A 380 -0.33 18.12 2.58
CA LYS A 380 -1.27 19.24 2.82
C LYS A 380 -2.35 19.34 1.75
N ILE A 381 -2.72 18.21 1.18
CA ILE A 381 -3.67 18.14 0.05
C ILE A 381 -4.75 17.09 0.33
N PRO A 382 -6.00 17.33 -0.10
CA PRO A 382 -7.07 16.36 0.10
C PRO A 382 -6.97 15.16 -0.85
N PHE A 383 -6.41 15.36 -2.04
CA PHE A 383 -6.14 14.35 -3.06
C PHE A 383 -5.14 14.89 -4.09
N ARG A 384 -4.54 13.99 -4.88
CA ARG A 384 -3.64 14.38 -5.98
C ARG A 384 -4.43 14.97 -7.14
N LEU A 385 -4.33 16.28 -7.37
CA LEU A 385 -4.86 16.97 -8.55
C LEU A 385 -3.81 17.90 -9.15
N THR A 386 -2.71 17.29 -9.61
CA THR A 386 -1.57 18.02 -10.18
C THR A 386 -1.79 18.41 -11.64
N ARG A 387 -0.96 19.32 -12.17
CA ARG A 387 -1.13 19.90 -13.51
C ARG A 387 -1.16 18.86 -14.65
N MET A 388 -0.36 17.79 -14.58
CA MET A 388 -0.31 16.75 -15.63
C MET A 388 -1.59 15.92 -15.62
N LEU A 389 -2.16 15.68 -14.43
CA LEU A 389 -3.45 15.00 -14.33
C LEU A 389 -4.58 15.85 -14.90
N ILE A 390 -4.57 17.16 -14.61
CA ILE A 390 -5.53 18.12 -15.13
C ILE A 390 -5.41 18.24 -16.65
N LYS A 391 -4.19 18.37 -17.19
CA LYS A 391 -3.96 18.48 -18.65
C LYS A 391 -4.40 17.23 -19.42
N ALA A 392 -4.41 16.07 -18.78
CA ALA A 392 -4.91 14.84 -19.38
C ALA A 392 -6.45 14.78 -19.49
N MET A 393 -7.17 15.65 -18.80
CA MET A 393 -8.63 15.78 -18.89
C MET A 393 -9.07 16.47 -20.19
N GLU A 394 -10.37 16.77 -20.32
CA GLU A 394 -10.92 17.59 -21.38
C GLU A 394 -10.38 19.04 -21.38
N VAL A 395 -10.65 19.77 -22.47
CA VAL A 395 -10.19 21.16 -22.67
C VAL A 395 -10.69 22.13 -21.59
N CYS A 396 -11.82 21.84 -20.96
CA CYS A 396 -12.36 22.62 -19.83
C CYS A 396 -11.61 22.36 -18.51
N GLY A 397 -10.63 21.44 -18.51
CA GLY A 397 -9.89 21.01 -17.33
C GLY A 397 -10.82 20.52 -16.24
N ILE A 398 -10.67 21.09 -15.04
CA ILE A 398 -11.44 20.74 -13.84
C ILE A 398 -12.93 21.09 -14.01
N ASN A 399 -13.25 22.16 -14.75
CA ASN A 399 -14.61 22.73 -14.82
C ASN A 399 -15.56 21.96 -15.76
N GLY A 400 -15.17 20.79 -16.26
CA GLY A 400 -16.00 19.94 -17.11
C GLY A 400 -16.58 18.73 -16.37
N ASN A 401 -16.35 17.55 -16.94
CA ASN A 401 -16.78 16.27 -16.41
C ASN A 401 -16.25 16.04 -14.99
N TYR A 402 -15.04 16.50 -14.68
CA TYR A 402 -14.45 16.33 -13.35
C TYR A 402 -15.33 16.99 -12.28
N ARG A 403 -15.58 18.31 -12.39
CA ARG A 403 -16.47 19.06 -11.48
C ARG A 403 -17.84 18.43 -11.34
N HIS A 404 -18.54 18.19 -12.46
CA HIS A 404 -19.89 17.64 -12.41
C HIS A 404 -19.95 16.24 -11.77
N THR A 405 -18.94 15.41 -12.03
CA THR A 405 -18.84 14.08 -11.41
C THR A 405 -18.53 14.19 -9.92
N SER A 406 -17.61 15.07 -9.54
CA SER A 406 -17.24 15.29 -8.13
C SER A 406 -18.40 15.82 -7.30
N GLU A 407 -19.15 16.81 -7.80
CA GLU A 407 -20.33 17.36 -7.12
C GLU A 407 -21.41 16.28 -6.92
N ARG A 408 -21.70 15.47 -7.94
CA ARG A 408 -22.65 14.35 -7.84
C ARG A 408 -22.21 13.29 -6.84
N VAL A 409 -20.94 12.88 -6.90
CA VAL A 409 -20.38 11.86 -5.99
C VAL A 409 -20.38 12.40 -4.56
N LEU A 410 -19.92 13.63 -4.33
CA LEU A 410 -19.92 14.23 -3.00
C LEU A 410 -21.35 14.38 -2.45
N GLY A 411 -22.29 14.86 -3.26
CA GLY A 411 -23.71 14.92 -2.89
C GLY A 411 -24.28 13.55 -2.53
N LEU A 412 -23.96 12.50 -3.29
CA LEU A 412 -24.37 11.13 -3.00
C LEU A 412 -23.78 10.61 -1.68
N LEU A 413 -22.49 10.85 -1.44
CA LEU A 413 -21.82 10.42 -0.20
C LEU A 413 -22.43 11.13 1.02
N ARG A 414 -22.70 12.45 0.92
CA ARG A 414 -23.36 13.22 1.99
C ARG A 414 -24.79 12.75 2.24
N ALA A 415 -25.55 12.43 1.19
CA ALA A 415 -26.92 11.92 1.31
C ALA A 415 -26.99 10.54 2.00
N ASN A 416 -25.93 9.73 1.88
CA ASN A 416 -25.84 8.40 2.48
C ASN A 416 -24.84 8.34 3.66
N LYS A 417 -24.62 9.48 4.34
CA LYS A 417 -23.60 9.63 5.39
C LYS A 417 -23.72 8.58 6.51
N ASP A 418 -24.94 8.23 6.91
CA ASP A 418 -25.16 7.32 8.05
C ASP A 418 -24.68 5.89 7.73
N SER A 419 -24.90 5.43 6.49
CA SER A 419 -24.40 4.12 6.03
C SER A 419 -22.87 4.09 5.92
N LEU A 420 -22.27 5.19 5.46
CA LEU A 420 -20.80 5.31 5.37
C LEU A 420 -20.17 5.38 6.75
N LEU A 421 -20.74 6.19 7.66
CA LEU A 421 -20.27 6.32 9.03
C LEU A 421 -20.36 4.99 9.76
N ALA A 422 -21.45 4.23 9.62
CA ALA A 422 -21.57 2.91 10.26
C ALA A 422 -20.44 1.93 9.86
N VAL A 423 -20.09 1.88 8.57
CA VAL A 423 -18.99 1.02 8.08
C VAL A 423 -17.62 1.54 8.54
N LEU A 424 -17.40 2.85 8.48
CA LEU A 424 -16.14 3.47 8.89
C LEU A 424 -15.92 3.39 10.40
N GLU A 425 -16.97 3.53 11.21
CA GLU A 425 -16.93 3.35 12.66
C GLU A 425 -16.58 1.91 13.03
N ALA A 426 -17.18 0.92 12.36
CA ALA A 426 -16.84 -0.48 12.57
C ALA A 426 -15.37 -0.77 12.21
N PHE A 427 -14.86 -0.14 11.15
CA PHE A 427 -13.47 -0.25 10.72
C PHE A 427 -12.51 0.39 11.73
N VAL A 428 -12.74 1.65 12.12
CA VAL A 428 -11.86 2.38 13.04
C VAL A 428 -11.82 1.72 14.42
N ASN A 429 -12.91 1.10 14.86
CA ASN A 429 -12.97 0.37 16.13
C ASN A 429 -12.42 -1.07 16.06
N ASP A 430 -11.95 -1.56 14.89
CA ASP A 430 -11.32 -2.89 14.80
C ASP A 430 -9.95 -2.86 15.51
N PRO A 431 -9.77 -3.62 16.62
CA PRO A 431 -8.53 -3.60 17.40
C PRO A 431 -7.31 -4.05 16.60
N ASN A 432 -7.52 -4.82 15.52
CA ASN A 432 -6.45 -5.31 14.67
C ASN A 432 -5.88 -4.25 13.73
N ILE A 433 -6.56 -3.13 13.55
CA ILE A 433 -6.16 -2.05 12.62
C ILE A 433 -5.78 -0.79 13.41
N ASN A 434 -6.42 -0.59 14.57
CA ASN A 434 -6.24 0.58 15.42
C ASN A 434 -4.77 0.80 15.90
N TRP A 435 -3.94 -0.24 15.95
CA TRP A 435 -2.52 -0.10 16.32
C TRP A 435 -1.70 0.78 15.37
N ARG A 436 -2.01 0.81 14.06
CA ARG A 436 -1.30 1.67 13.10
C ARG A 436 -1.55 3.15 13.38
N LEU A 437 -2.74 3.50 13.88
CA LEU A 437 -3.08 4.86 14.30
C LEU A 437 -2.30 5.27 15.56
N LEU A 438 -1.97 4.30 16.43
CA LEU A 438 -1.17 4.51 17.63
C LEU A 438 0.33 4.70 17.34
N GLU A 439 0.87 4.04 16.30
CA GLU A 439 2.30 4.17 15.95
C GLU A 439 2.67 5.58 15.49
N VAL A 440 1.77 6.25 14.76
CA VAL A 440 1.94 7.66 14.35
C VAL A 440 2.00 8.57 15.57
N ASN A 441 1.16 8.31 16.59
CA ASN A 441 1.21 9.03 17.87
C ASN A 441 2.44 8.67 18.72
N ARG A 442 3.03 7.47 18.54
CA ARG A 442 4.32 7.11 19.17
C ARG A 442 5.49 7.86 18.53
N GLN A 443 5.47 8.08 17.22
CA GLN A 443 6.50 8.90 16.55
C GLN A 443 6.51 10.34 17.08
N ARG A 444 5.34 10.89 17.43
CA ARG A 444 5.21 12.22 18.09
C ARG A 444 5.85 12.34 19.47
N ARG A 445 6.22 11.25 20.15
CA ARG A 445 6.77 11.31 21.52
C ARG A 445 8.28 11.51 21.51
N ASN A 446 8.74 12.51 22.25
CA ASN A 446 10.15 12.74 22.55
C ASN A 446 10.82 11.43 23.07
N PRO A 447 12.05 11.11 22.64
CA PRO A 447 12.78 9.91 23.08
C PRO A 447 12.95 9.78 24.60
N ALA A 448 12.80 10.87 25.35
CA ALA A 448 13.01 10.94 26.80
C ALA A 448 11.90 10.28 27.65
N GLU A 449 10.72 9.97 27.10
CA GLU A 449 9.58 9.39 27.86
C GLU A 449 9.41 7.87 27.72
N LYS A 450 10.45 7.16 27.28
CA LYS A 450 10.42 5.71 26.95
C LYS A 450 10.42 4.75 28.17
N GLN A 451 10.54 5.22 29.41
CA GLN A 451 10.60 4.35 30.59
C GLN A 451 9.30 4.37 31.38
N ASP A 452 8.31 3.55 31.00
CA ASP A 452 7.43 2.93 32.00
C ASP A 452 6.57 1.79 31.42
N ILE A 453 6.71 0.59 31.98
CA ILE A 453 6.08 -0.68 31.53
C ILE A 453 4.62 -0.81 32.03
N SER A 454 4.10 0.18 32.76
CA SER A 454 2.72 0.21 33.30
C SER A 454 1.62 0.66 32.31
N LYS A 455 1.91 0.77 31.00
CA LYS A 455 1.08 1.49 30.01
C LYS A 455 0.02 0.68 29.24
N MET A 456 -0.11 -0.64 29.39
CA MET A 456 -1.11 -1.40 28.59
C MET A 456 -2.56 -0.97 28.84
N VAL A 457 -2.92 -0.57 30.07
CA VAL A 457 -4.27 -0.09 30.42
C VAL A 457 -4.51 1.37 30.01
N LYS A 458 -3.44 2.17 29.82
CA LYS A 458 -3.54 3.56 29.31
C LYS A 458 -3.60 3.62 27.77
N ASP A 459 -3.05 2.63 27.07
CA ASP A 459 -3.05 2.58 25.60
C ASP A 459 -4.44 2.31 25.01
N GLU A 460 -5.32 1.55 25.69
CA GLU A 460 -6.70 1.33 25.21
C GLU A 460 -7.56 2.61 25.25
N GLY A 461 -7.44 3.43 26.30
CA GLY A 461 -8.15 4.71 26.40
C GLY A 461 -7.71 5.74 25.35
N LEU A 462 -6.40 5.81 25.08
CA LEU A 462 -5.81 6.67 24.03
C LEU A 462 -6.20 6.22 22.62
N SER A 463 -6.34 4.91 22.43
CA SER A 463 -6.80 4.29 21.18
C SER A 463 -8.25 4.66 20.87
N GLN A 464 -9.13 4.62 21.87
CA GLN A 464 -10.54 5.02 21.71
C GLN A 464 -10.71 6.52 21.44
N GLU A 465 -9.91 7.38 22.08
CA GLU A 465 -9.99 8.83 21.83
C GLU A 465 -9.53 9.19 20.41
N SER A 466 -8.46 8.55 19.93
CA SER A 466 -7.94 8.75 18.57
C SER A 466 -8.95 8.26 17.53
N ALA A 467 -9.55 7.09 17.76
CA ALA A 467 -10.63 6.54 16.94
C ALA A 467 -11.82 7.52 16.83
N ARG A 468 -12.26 8.10 17.95
CA ARG A 468 -13.34 9.09 17.98
C ARG A 468 -13.02 10.33 17.15
N LYS A 469 -11.82 10.89 17.29
CA LYS A 469 -11.37 12.05 16.50
C LYS A 469 -11.40 11.79 15.00
N ILE A 470 -11.03 10.58 14.56
CA ILE A 470 -11.08 10.19 13.15
C ILE A 470 -12.52 10.12 12.65
N VAL A 471 -13.42 9.50 13.42
CA VAL A 471 -14.85 9.41 13.07
C VAL A 471 -15.48 10.81 13.03
N GLU A 472 -15.19 11.67 14.01
CA GLU A 472 -15.64 13.07 14.02
C GLU A 472 -15.11 13.86 12.83
N ARG A 473 -13.86 13.62 12.43
CA ARG A 473 -13.25 14.23 11.24
C ARG A 473 -14.00 13.80 9.97
N ILE A 474 -14.25 12.50 9.79
CA ILE A 474 -15.02 11.96 8.66
C ILE A 474 -16.44 12.53 8.64
N LYS A 475 -17.09 12.58 9.80
CA LYS A 475 -18.42 13.17 9.96
C LYS A 475 -18.42 14.62 9.51
N SER A 476 -17.43 15.41 9.94
CA SER A 476 -17.27 16.82 9.56
C SER A 476 -17.16 16.99 8.04
N LYS A 477 -16.42 16.12 7.35
CA LYS A 477 -16.36 16.10 5.87
C LYS A 477 -17.70 15.78 5.22
N LEU A 478 -18.45 14.82 5.75
CA LEU A 478 -19.76 14.41 5.23
C LEU A 478 -20.88 15.42 5.51
N ILE A 479 -20.70 16.35 6.45
CA ILE A 479 -21.65 17.43 6.71
C ILE A 479 -21.18 18.78 6.16
N GLY A 480 -19.93 18.90 5.71
CA GLY A 480 -19.37 20.15 5.17
C GLY A 480 -18.89 21.14 6.24
N HIS A 481 -18.41 20.66 7.40
CA HIS A 481 -17.86 21.47 8.50
C HIS A 481 -16.34 21.26 8.67
N ASP A 482 -15.63 20.88 7.59
CA ASP A 482 -14.26 20.39 7.67
C ASP A 482 -13.17 21.46 7.59
N PHE A 483 -13.50 22.66 7.08
CA PHE A 483 -12.57 23.80 6.99
C PHE A 483 -12.73 24.78 8.15
N GLU A 484 -13.97 25.20 8.42
CA GLU A 484 -14.32 26.15 9.47
C GLU A 484 -15.39 25.52 10.36
N PRO A 485 -15.16 25.38 11.69
CA PRO A 485 -16.11 24.71 12.58
C PRO A 485 -17.51 25.33 12.56
N GLU A 486 -17.59 26.64 12.42
CA GLU A 486 -18.84 27.41 12.52
C GLU A 486 -19.60 27.55 11.19
N ARG A 487 -18.99 27.17 10.06
CA ARG A 487 -19.60 27.34 8.73
C ARG A 487 -19.89 25.98 8.08
N GLU A 488 -21.15 25.78 7.71
CA GLU A 488 -21.54 24.67 6.84
C GLU A 488 -21.30 25.06 5.37
N TYR A 489 -20.46 24.28 4.69
CA TYR A 489 -20.21 24.40 3.26
C TYR A 489 -21.21 23.53 2.48
N ASN A 490 -21.88 24.11 1.49
CA ASN A 490 -22.65 23.29 0.55
C ASN A 490 -21.71 22.46 -0.35
N VAL A 491 -22.26 21.51 -1.11
CA VAL A 491 -21.47 20.60 -1.95
C VAL A 491 -20.54 21.33 -2.92
N VAL A 492 -21.01 22.42 -3.53
CA VAL A 492 -20.25 23.19 -4.53
C VAL A 492 -19.15 24.01 -3.87
N GLU A 493 -19.46 24.68 -2.75
CA GLU A 493 -18.47 25.46 -1.98
C GLU A 493 -17.37 24.55 -1.42
N GLN A 494 -17.77 23.40 -0.86
CA GLN A 494 -16.84 22.40 -0.33
C GLN A 494 -15.93 21.86 -1.45
N PHE A 495 -16.50 21.50 -2.61
CA PHE A 495 -15.71 21.07 -3.76
C PHE A 495 -14.71 22.14 -4.23
N ASN A 496 -15.13 23.41 -4.31
CA ASN A 496 -14.24 24.50 -4.70
C ASN A 496 -13.06 24.66 -3.73
N LYS A 497 -13.31 24.55 -2.42
CA LYS A 497 -12.25 24.59 -1.40
C LYS A 497 -11.29 23.42 -1.52
N LEU A 498 -11.80 22.20 -1.77
CA LEU A 498 -10.94 21.03 -2.00
C LEU A 498 -10.06 21.17 -3.24
N VAL A 499 -10.59 21.71 -4.33
CA VAL A 499 -9.81 21.99 -5.55
C VAL A 499 -8.75 23.06 -5.29
N GLU A 500 -9.09 24.12 -4.55
CA GLU A 500 -8.16 25.17 -4.15
C GLU A 500 -6.97 24.57 -3.38
N GLU A 501 -7.22 23.76 -2.35
CA GLU A 501 -6.17 23.10 -1.58
C GLU A 501 -5.34 22.10 -2.39
N ALA A 502 -5.98 21.30 -3.25
CA ALA A 502 -5.32 20.27 -4.05
C ALA A 502 -4.43 20.85 -5.17
N THR A 503 -4.71 22.08 -5.61
CA THR A 503 -3.96 22.76 -6.69
C THR A 503 -3.03 23.87 -6.18
N ASN A 504 -3.07 24.17 -4.87
CA ASN A 504 -2.25 25.21 -4.27
C ASN A 504 -0.74 24.84 -4.35
N ALA A 505 0.05 25.73 -4.94
CA ALA A 505 1.50 25.58 -5.09
C ALA A 505 2.23 25.49 -3.74
N GLU A 506 1.77 26.21 -2.71
CA GLU A 506 2.31 26.12 -1.35
C GLU A 506 2.15 24.71 -0.79
N ASN A 507 0.97 24.10 -0.94
CA ASN A 507 0.70 22.75 -0.46
C ASN A 507 1.51 21.71 -1.26
N LEU A 508 1.51 21.83 -2.59
CA LEU A 508 2.18 20.87 -3.47
C LEU A 508 3.71 20.90 -3.33
N CYS A 509 4.33 22.08 -3.16
CA CYS A 509 5.79 22.17 -3.07
C CYS A 509 6.37 21.63 -1.75
N GLN A 510 5.52 21.41 -0.73
CA GLN A 510 5.93 20.80 0.55
C GLN A 510 5.94 19.26 0.49
N CYS A 511 5.30 18.65 -0.50
CA CYS A 511 5.36 17.22 -0.72
C CYS A 511 6.81 16.76 -1.02
N TYR A 512 7.18 15.59 -0.54
CA TYR A 512 8.50 15.02 -0.80
C TYR A 512 8.71 14.78 -2.32
N VAL A 513 9.97 14.79 -2.78
CA VAL A 513 10.32 14.74 -4.21
C VAL A 513 9.74 13.51 -4.92
N GLY A 514 9.73 12.35 -4.26
CA GLY A 514 9.16 11.11 -4.81
C GLY A 514 7.64 11.14 -5.00
N TRP A 515 6.93 12.05 -4.29
CA TRP A 515 5.52 12.32 -4.55
C TRP A 515 5.31 12.97 -5.92
N CYS A 516 6.36 13.51 -6.54
CA CYS A 516 6.35 14.15 -7.86
C CYS A 516 5.26 15.24 -8.00
N PRO A 517 5.28 16.31 -7.16
CA PRO A 517 4.24 17.35 -7.18
C PRO A 517 4.19 18.16 -8.48
N PHE A 518 5.29 18.16 -9.22
CA PHE A 518 5.47 18.86 -10.48
C PHE A 518 4.92 18.10 -11.70
N TRP A 519 4.56 16.82 -11.54
CA TRP A 519 3.86 16.05 -12.57
C TRP A 519 2.40 16.42 -12.53
#